data_AF-A0A661TBP8-F1
#
_entry.id   AF-A0A661TBP8-F1
#
_cell.length_a   1.000
_cell.length_b   1.000
_cell.length_c   1.000
_cell.angle_alpha   90.00
_cell.angle_beta   90.00
_cell.angle_gamma   90.00
#
_symmetry.space_group_name_H-M   'P 1'
#
loop_
_entity.id
_entity.type
_entity.pdbx_description
1 polymer ?
#
loop_
_entity_poly.entity_id
_entity_poly.type
_entity_poly.pdbx_seq_one_letter_code
_entity_poly.pdbx_strand_id
1 'polypeptide(L)'
;MKDDPVFYTESMAALCARQGYFEKSAQIYRYLLERDPGRDDLAKALAEVENAMQKPGQDADGQPGNRLESLIETWITLLVESNIQKKFDEIREGIKRMTP
;
A
#
# COMPACT_ATOMS: atom_id res chain seq x y z
N MET A 1 14.59 24.46 -12.52
CA MET A 1 13.54 23.44 -12.52
C MET A 1 12.22 24.18 -12.56
N LYS A 2 11.36 23.93 -13.56
CA LYS A 2 10.03 24.53 -13.60
C LYS A 2 9.21 23.81 -12.54
N ASP A 3 8.76 24.54 -11.52
CA ASP A 3 7.73 24.05 -10.60
C ASP A 3 6.48 23.78 -11.43
N ASP A 4 6.26 22.52 -11.80
CA ASP A 4 5.00 22.12 -12.40
C ASP A 4 3.91 22.38 -11.34
N PRO A 5 2.91 23.22 -11.64
CA PRO A 5 1.87 23.50 -10.68
C PRO A 5 1.15 22.19 -10.38
N VAL A 6 1.16 21.80 -9.11
CA VAL A 6 0.51 20.59 -8.64
C VAL A 6 -0.99 20.73 -8.92
N PHE A 7 -1.49 20.05 -9.95
CA PHE A 7 -2.90 20.08 -10.35
C PHE A 7 -3.68 19.03 -9.58
N TYR A 8 -4.31 19.50 -8.50
CA TYR A 8 -5.22 18.70 -7.70
C TYR A 8 -6.65 18.83 -8.20
N THR A 9 -7.30 17.68 -8.37
CA THR A 9 -8.68 17.55 -8.83
C THR A 9 -9.48 16.70 -7.86
N GLU A 10 -10.79 16.94 -7.82
CA GLU A 10 -11.71 16.16 -6.99
C GLU A 10 -11.69 14.67 -7.34
N SER A 11 -11.65 14.33 -8.63
CA SER A 11 -11.59 12.93 -9.07
C SER A 11 -10.33 12.22 -8.55
N MET A 12 -9.22 12.94 -8.44
CA MET A 12 -7.99 12.38 -7.86
C MET A 12 -8.11 12.16 -6.36
N ALA A 13 -8.71 13.09 -5.61
CA ALA A 13 -9.01 12.86 -4.20
C ALA A 13 -9.92 11.63 -4.02
N ALA A 14 -11.02 11.56 -4.77
CA ALA A 14 -11.94 10.43 -4.72
C ALA A 14 -11.27 9.09 -5.08
N LEU A 15 -10.36 9.08 -6.07
CA LEU A 15 -9.58 7.89 -6.42
C LEU A 15 -8.66 7.47 -5.27
N CYS A 16 -7.96 8.42 -4.66
CA CYS A 16 -7.10 8.14 -3.50
C CYS A 16 -7.91 7.57 -2.33
N ALA A 17 -9.08 8.14 -2.02
CA ALA A 17 -9.99 7.61 -0.99
C ALA A 17 -10.43 6.17 -1.28
N ARG A 18 -10.82 5.88 -2.53
CA ARG A 18 -11.21 4.52 -2.96
C ARG A 18 -10.08 3.50 -2.88
N GLN A 19 -8.83 3.95 -3.02
CA GLN A 19 -7.64 3.11 -2.94
C GLN A 19 -7.11 2.97 -1.50
N GLY A 20 -7.78 3.55 -0.49
CA GLY A 20 -7.32 3.53 0.90
C GLY A 20 -6.19 4.52 1.20
N TYR A 21 -5.79 5.38 0.24
CA TYR A 21 -4.83 6.45 0.45
C TYR A 21 -5.51 7.65 1.13
N PHE A 22 -6.07 7.45 2.32
CA PHE A 22 -6.88 8.44 3.01
C PHE A 22 -6.11 9.72 3.33
N GLU A 23 -4.84 9.62 3.73
CA GLU A 23 -4.02 10.79 4.04
C GLU A 23 -3.75 11.67 2.80
N LYS A 24 -3.41 11.03 1.67
CA LYS A 24 -3.23 11.73 0.39
C LYS A 24 -4.56 12.31 -0.11
N SER A 25 -5.66 11.59 0.07
CA SER A 25 -7.00 12.09 -0.27
C SER A 25 -7.35 13.33 0.55
N ALA A 26 -7.12 13.31 1.86
CA ALA A 26 -7.40 14.43 2.76
C ALA A 26 -6.56 15.67 2.39
N GLN A 27 -5.28 15.46 2.03
CA GLN A 27 -4.42 16.55 1.54
C GLN A 27 -5.00 17.23 0.29
N ILE A 28 -5.47 16.44 -0.68
CA ILE A 28 -6.06 16.97 -1.93
C ILE A 28 -7.36 17.70 -1.63
N TYR A 29 -8.24 17.14 -0.78
CA TYR A 29 -9.51 17.79 -0.41
C TYR A 29 -9.29 19.12 0.33
N ARG A 30 -8.32 19.19 1.26
CA ARG A 30 -7.98 20.45 1.95
C ARG A 30 -7.50 21.52 0.97
N TYR A 31 -6.63 21.15 0.04
CA TYR A 31 -6.14 22.07 -1.00
C TYR A 31 -7.27 22.60 -1.89
N LEU A 32 -8.26 21.76 -2.24
CA LEU A 32 -9.41 22.19 -3.03
C LEU A 32 -10.32 23.14 -2.23
N LEU A 33 -10.54 22.86 -0.93
CA LEU A 33 -11.33 23.71 -0.04
C LEU A 33 -10.65 25.05 0.30
N GLU A 34 -9.32 25.10 0.35
CA GLU A 34 -8.58 26.37 0.50
C GLU A 34 -8.84 27.33 -0.69
N ARG A 35 -9.11 26.77 -1.87
CA ARG A 35 -9.39 27.53 -3.10
C ARG A 35 -10.87 27.85 -3.27
N ASP A 36 -11.73 26.93 -2.85
CA ASP A 36 -13.19 27.08 -2.91
C ASP A 36 -13.83 26.60 -1.59
N PRO A 37 -13.87 27.44 -0.56
CA PRO A 37 -14.40 27.06 0.76
C PRO A 37 -15.90 26.80 0.79
N GLY A 38 -16.65 27.24 -0.25
CA GLY A 38 -18.11 27.11 -0.32
C GLY A 38 -18.59 25.73 -0.77
N ARG A 39 -17.66 24.82 -1.05
CA ARG A 39 -17.98 23.47 -1.53
C ARG A 39 -18.27 22.50 -0.39
N ASP A 40 -19.53 22.53 0.05
CA ASP A 40 -20.07 21.63 1.08
C ASP A 40 -19.88 20.15 0.72
N ASP A 41 -19.88 19.82 -0.58
CA ASP A 41 -19.64 18.47 -1.07
C ASP A 41 -18.21 17.98 -0.82
N LEU A 42 -17.19 18.83 -1.03
CA LEU A 42 -15.80 18.52 -0.68
C LEU A 42 -15.59 18.47 0.83
N ALA A 43 -16.23 19.37 1.59
CA ALA A 43 -16.16 19.37 3.04
C ALA A 43 -16.73 18.07 3.63
N LYS A 44 -17.86 17.60 3.09
CA LYS A 44 -18.43 16.31 3.46
C LYS A 44 -17.52 15.15 3.08
N ALA A 45 -16.97 15.14 1.87
CA ALA A 45 -16.04 14.10 1.43
C ALA A 45 -14.76 14.06 2.28
N LEU A 46 -14.23 15.23 2.68
CA LEU A 46 -13.11 15.32 3.61
C LEU A 46 -13.46 14.71 4.97
N ALA A 47 -14.62 15.05 5.53
CA ALA A 47 -15.07 14.49 6.81
C ALA A 47 -15.27 12.96 6.75
N GLU A 48 -15.75 12.42 5.62
CA GLU A 48 -15.87 10.97 5.41
C GLU A 48 -14.50 10.28 5.40
N VAL A 49 -13.52 10.87 4.71
CA VAL A 49 -12.13 10.37 4.66
C VAL A 49 -11.47 10.46 6.04
N GLU A 50 -11.62 11.56 6.77
CA GLU A 50 -11.06 11.73 8.10
C GLU A 50 -11.68 10.76 9.11
N ASN A 51 -12.99 10.50 9.01
CA ASN A 51 -13.65 9.45 9.79
C ASN A 51 -13.13 8.05 9.44
N ALA A 52 -12.82 7.78 8.17
CA ALA A 52 -12.22 6.51 7.76
C ALA A 52 -10.81 6.33 8.35
N MET A 53 -10.02 7.40 8.47
CA MET A 53 -8.71 7.37 9.13
C MET A 53 -8.79 7.11 10.63
N GLN A 54 -9.86 7.56 11.28
CA GLN A 54 -10.02 7.43 12.74
C GLN A 54 -10.56 6.08 13.19
N LYS A 55 -11.16 5.28 12.30
CA LYS A 55 -11.65 3.94 12.65
C LYS A 55 -10.45 3.01 12.90
N PRO A 56 -10.19 2.60 14.15
CA PRO A 56 -9.14 1.65 14.44
C PRO A 56 -9.67 0.26 14.12
N GLY A 57 -9.29 -0.30 12.98
CA GLY A 57 -9.62 -1.69 12.68
C GLY A 57 -10.19 -1.89 11.29
N GLN A 58 -9.29 -1.84 10.34
CA GLN A 58 -9.15 -2.68 9.14
C GLN A 58 -7.95 -2.01 8.45
N ASP A 59 -6.99 -2.77 7.95
CA ASP A 59 -5.81 -2.25 7.22
C ASP A 59 -4.51 -2.12 8.04
N ALA A 60 -4.15 -3.16 8.79
CA ALA A 60 -2.74 -3.59 8.72
C ALA A 60 -2.38 -4.08 7.29
N ASP A 61 -3.39 -4.51 6.52
CA ASP A 61 -3.24 -5.14 5.20
C ASP A 61 -3.81 -4.34 4.00
N GLY A 62 -4.44 -3.18 4.24
CA GLY A 62 -5.24 -2.47 3.23
C GLY A 62 -4.61 -1.19 2.67
N GLN A 63 -3.43 -0.80 3.16
CA GLN A 63 -2.59 0.10 2.37
C GLN A 63 -2.11 -0.66 1.12
N PRO A 64 -2.40 -0.20 -0.11
CA PRO A 64 -1.85 -0.81 -1.33
C PRO A 64 -0.31 -0.82 -1.36
N GLY A 65 0.36 0.02 -0.56
CA GLY A 65 1.80 -0.09 -0.27
C GLY A 65 2.14 -1.40 0.45
N ASN A 66 1.43 -1.70 1.53
CA ASN A 66 1.63 -2.91 2.35
C ASN A 66 1.29 -4.19 1.60
N ARG A 67 0.36 -4.15 0.62
CA ARG A 67 0.05 -5.33 -0.20
C ARG A 67 1.23 -5.77 -1.05
N LEU A 68 1.97 -4.82 -1.64
CA LEU A 68 3.16 -5.14 -2.44
C LEU A 68 4.29 -5.64 -1.54
N GLU A 69 4.49 -5.01 -0.38
CA GLU A 69 5.46 -5.43 0.62
C GLU A 69 5.17 -6.84 1.15
N SER A 70 3.91 -7.12 1.52
CA SER A 70 3.44 -8.44 1.96
C SER A 70 3.60 -9.51 0.87
N LEU A 71 3.32 -9.17 -0.39
CA LEU A 71 3.56 -10.07 -1.50
C LEU A 71 5.06 -10.36 -1.63
N ILE A 72 5.91 -9.33 -1.59
CA ILE A 72 7.37 -9.49 -1.66
C ILE A 72 7.88 -10.38 -0.51
N GLU A 73 7.42 -10.17 0.72
CA GLU A 73 7.74 -11.02 1.88
C GLU A 73 7.35 -12.48 1.65
N THR A 74 6.16 -12.70 1.08
CA THR A 74 5.68 -14.05 0.73
C THR A 74 6.59 -14.70 -0.32
N TRP A 75 6.95 -13.97 -1.39
CA TRP A 75 7.83 -14.47 -2.43
C TRP A 75 9.25 -14.76 -1.92
N ILE A 76 9.80 -13.89 -1.05
CA ILE A 76 11.11 -14.11 -0.42
C ILE A 76 11.07 -15.38 0.43
N THR A 77 10.05 -15.54 1.26
CA THR A 77 9.87 -16.73 2.11
C THR A 77 9.85 -18.01 1.28
N LEU A 78 9.03 -18.05 0.22
CA LEU A 78 8.93 -19.21 -0.67
C LEU A 78 10.27 -19.51 -1.38
N LEU A 79 11.00 -18.48 -1.81
CA LEU A 79 12.29 -18.63 -2.47
C LEU A 79 13.33 -19.23 -1.51
N VAL A 80 13.35 -18.77 -0.26
CA VAL A 80 14.25 -19.25 0.79
C VAL A 80 13.92 -20.71 1.14
N GLU A 81 12.66 -21.03 1.39
CA GLU A 81 12.22 -22.40 1.69
C GLU A 81 12.58 -23.38 0.56
N SER A 82 12.30 -23.01 -0.69
CA SER A 82 12.61 -23.85 -1.85
C SER A 82 14.12 -24.08 -2.00
N ASN A 83 14.93 -23.04 -1.75
CA ASN A 83 16.38 -23.13 -1.88
C ASN A 83 17.03 -23.95 -0.76
N ILE A 84 16.54 -23.80 0.49
CA ILE A 84 16.97 -24.62 1.62
C ILE A 84 16.67 -26.09 1.34
N GLN A 85 15.47 -26.39 0.82
CA GLN A 85 15.06 -27.75 0.49
C GLN A 85 15.98 -28.38 -0.58
N LYS A 86 16.29 -27.65 -1.66
CA LYS A 86 17.20 -28.13 -2.71
C LYS A 86 18.60 -28.43 -2.18
N LYS A 87 19.17 -27.53 -1.38
CA LYS A 87 20.50 -27.74 -0.78
C LYS A 87 20.52 -28.95 0.16
N PHE A 88 19.44 -29.16 0.91
CA PHE A 88 19.33 -30.32 1.78
C PHE A 88 19.29 -31.64 0.99
N ASP A 89 18.54 -31.67 -0.12
CA ASP A 89 18.49 -32.83 -1.01
C ASP A 89 19.86 -33.11 -1.66
N GLU A 90 20.59 -32.08 -2.10
CA GLU A 90 21.95 -32.23 -2.65
C GLU A 90 22.93 -32.83 -1.63
N ILE A 91 22.92 -32.33 -0.39
CA ILE A 91 23.76 -32.85 0.69
C ILE A 91 23.37 -34.29 1.03
N ARG A 92 22.07 -34.60 1.11
CA ARG A 92 21.58 -35.96 1.38
C ARG A 92 22.01 -36.94 0.30
N GLU A 93 21.86 -36.59 -0.97
CA GLU A 93 22.27 -37.44 -2.08
C GLU A 93 23.80 -37.56 -2.17
N GLY A 94 24.55 -36.54 -1.78
CA GLY A 94 26.00 -36.61 -1.63
C GLY A 94 26.44 -37.60 -0.54
N ILE A 95 25.79 -37.57 0.62
CA ILE A 95 26.08 -38.49 1.74
C ILE A 95 25.73 -39.95 1.38
N LYS A 96 24.59 -40.18 0.71
CA LYS A 96 24.23 -41.52 0.19
C LYS A 96 25.25 -42.08 -0.79
N ARG A 97 25.89 -41.24 -1.61
CA ARG A 97 26.96 -41.69 -2.53
C ARG A 97 28.29 -41.97 -1.82
N MET A 98 28.52 -41.35 -0.66
CA MET A 98 29.75 -41.50 0.13
C MET A 98 29.71 -42.71 1.09
N THR A 99 28.52 -43.25 1.37
CA THR A 99 28.33 -44.39 2.29
C THR A 99 27.79 -45.57 1.46
N PRO A 100 28.64 -46.56 1.08
CA PRO A 100 28.22 -47.74 0.33
C PRO A 100 27.41 -48.74 1.17
#